data_AF-A0A849ZZF2-F1
#
_entry.id   AF-A0A849ZZF2-F1
#
_cell.length_a   1.000
_cell.length_b   1.000
_cell.length_c   1.000
_cell.angle_alpha   90.00
_cell.angle_beta   90.00
_cell.angle_gamma   90.00
#
_symmetry.space_group_name_H-M   'P 1'
#
loop_
_entity.id
_entity.type
_entity.pdbx_description
1 polymer ?
#
loop_
_entity_poly.entity_id
_entity_poly.type
_entity_poly.pdbx_seq_one_letter_code
_entity_poly.pdbx_strand_id
1 'polypeptide(L)'
;MNYSRIVEELQNASPFELYRLKIAISRLLENPEKIEEIRNQLKPGQRITYFDWSENREIAARIIKLKQTRLLVENEGDKQLWNIPFYYVNLAKIDTQIRISSSSFGLDKNQLRIGDRVGFVDQQNNDLYGKVIRLNQKTVTIVLEDKTKWRVPYRLLFLVIEGDRKDAGIIEGEVLKRK
;
A
#
# COMPACT_ATOMS: atom_id res chain seq x y z
N MET A 1 -7.05 -14.46 -6.69
CA MET A 1 -5.96 -15.16 -5.98
C MET A 1 -6.04 -14.73 -4.52
N ASN A 2 -5.99 -15.65 -3.55
CA ASN A 2 -6.01 -15.27 -2.13
C ASN A 2 -4.58 -14.92 -1.70
N TYR A 3 -4.23 -13.64 -1.76
CA TYR A 3 -2.88 -13.16 -1.45
C TYR A 3 -2.49 -13.43 0.01
N SER A 4 -3.42 -13.30 0.95
CA SER A 4 -3.18 -13.50 2.38
C SER A 4 -2.69 -14.91 2.69
N ARG A 5 -3.36 -15.93 2.15
CA ARG A 5 -2.97 -17.34 2.34
C ARG A 5 -1.58 -17.64 1.78
N ILE A 6 -1.26 -17.10 0.60
CA ILE A 6 0.06 -17.31 -0.01
C ILE A 6 1.14 -16.66 0.84
N VAL A 7 0.90 -15.46 1.36
CA VAL A 7 1.85 -14.79 2.26
C VAL A 7 2.04 -15.60 3.54
N GLU A 8 0.96 -16.14 4.13
CA GLU A 8 1.04 -17.02 5.31
C GLU A 8 1.88 -18.28 5.05
N GLU A 9 1.69 -18.95 3.91
CA GLU A 9 2.51 -20.11 3.52
C GLU A 9 4.00 -19.74 3.36
N LEU A 10 4.28 -18.52 2.88
CA LEU A 10 5.64 -18.00 2.70
C LEU A 10 6.31 -17.51 3.99
N GLN A 11 5.57 -17.27 5.07
CA GLN A 11 6.15 -16.80 6.35
C GLN A 11 7.15 -17.79 6.95
N ASN A 12 6.95 -19.09 6.70
CA ASN A 12 7.83 -20.16 7.20
C ASN A 12 8.94 -20.54 6.22
N ALA A 13 8.98 -19.93 5.03
CA ALA A 13 10.00 -20.23 4.03
C ALA A 13 11.35 -19.64 4.42
N SER A 14 12.43 -20.37 4.13
CA SER A 14 13.79 -19.87 4.29
C SER A 14 14.07 -18.70 3.33
N PRO A 15 15.02 -17.81 3.65
CA PRO A 15 15.44 -16.75 2.73
C PRO A 15 15.87 -17.25 1.35
N PHE A 16 16.44 -18.46 1.28
CA PHE A 16 16.82 -19.10 0.02
C PHE A 16 15.60 -19.49 -0.83
N GLU A 17 14.57 -20.08 -0.21
CA GLU A 17 13.32 -20.41 -0.89
C GLU A 17 12.59 -19.15 -1.39
N LEU A 18 12.52 -18.11 -0.56
CA LEU A 18 11.96 -16.81 -0.96
C LEU A 18 12.71 -16.21 -2.15
N TYR A 19 14.05 -16.30 -2.16
CA TYR A 19 14.85 -15.86 -3.29
C TYR A 19 14.58 -16.68 -4.56
N ARG A 20 14.51 -18.01 -4.45
CA ARG A 20 14.16 -18.90 -5.56
C ARG A 20 12.80 -18.58 -6.15
N LEU A 21 11.80 -18.35 -5.30
CA LEU A 21 10.46 -17.95 -5.71
C LEU A 21 10.43 -16.58 -6.37
N LYS A 22 11.16 -15.60 -5.81
CA LYS A 22 11.32 -14.28 -6.44
C LYS A 22 11.83 -14.41 -7.87
N ILE A 23 12.88 -15.20 -8.11
CA ILE A 23 13.44 -15.42 -9.46
C ILE A 23 12.42 -16.10 -10.38
N ALA A 24 11.71 -17.12 -9.90
CA ALA A 24 10.67 -17.79 -10.69
C ALA A 24 9.53 -16.83 -11.08
N ILE A 25 9.06 -16.01 -10.14
CA ILE A 25 8.04 -14.98 -10.39
C ILE A 25 8.56 -13.93 -11.38
N SER A 26 9.79 -13.44 -11.23
CA SER A 26 10.38 -12.47 -12.16
C SER A 26 10.38 -12.98 -13.60
N ARG A 27 10.70 -14.26 -13.82
CA ARG A 27 10.63 -14.87 -15.16
C ARG A 27 9.21 -14.95 -15.71
N LEU A 28 8.23 -15.24 -14.84
CA LEU A 28 6.82 -15.27 -15.24
C LEU A 28 6.28 -13.87 -15.59
N LEU A 29 6.74 -12.82 -14.91
CA LEU A 29 6.40 -11.43 -15.20
C LEU A 29 7.01 -10.94 -16.51
N GLU A 30 8.18 -11.46 -16.88
CA GLU A 30 8.90 -11.13 -18.12
C GLU A 30 8.50 -12.02 -19.32
N ASN A 31 7.44 -12.82 -19.20
CA ASN A 31 6.93 -13.64 -20.29
C ASN A 31 6.50 -12.73 -21.48
N PRO A 32 7.13 -12.86 -22.67
CA PRO A 32 6.83 -12.01 -23.82
C PRO A 32 5.38 -12.06 -24.30
N GLU A 33 4.74 -13.23 -24.25
CA GLU A 33 3.35 -13.40 -24.69
C GLU A 33 2.40 -12.59 -23.80
N LYS A 34 2.57 -12.69 -22.47
CA LYS A 34 1.79 -11.90 -21.51
C LYS A 34 2.03 -10.39 -21.65
N ILE A 35 3.27 -10.00 -21.92
CA ILE A 35 3.60 -8.59 -22.15
C ILE A 35 2.88 -8.06 -23.39
N GLU A 36 2.88 -8.82 -24.49
CA GLU A 36 2.19 -8.43 -25.72
C GLU A 36 0.66 -8.41 -25.55
N GLU A 37 0.08 -9.34 -24.80
CA GLU A 37 -1.35 -9.31 -24.43
C GLU A 37 -1.75 -8.02 -23.70
N ILE A 38 -0.95 -7.59 -22.71
CA ILE A 38 -1.15 -6.32 -22.00
C ILE A 38 -0.96 -5.14 -22.95
N ARG A 39 0.09 -5.18 -23.77
CA ARG A 39 0.43 -4.11 -24.71
C ARG A 39 -0.67 -3.85 -25.72
N ASN A 40 -1.31 -4.90 -26.24
CA ASN A 40 -2.40 -4.79 -27.21
C ASN A 40 -3.65 -4.08 -26.67
N GLN A 41 -3.80 -4.03 -25.34
CA GLN A 41 -4.91 -3.35 -24.67
C GLN A 41 -4.62 -1.87 -24.34
N LEU A 42 -3.38 -1.42 -24.57
CA LEU A 42 -2.91 -0.10 -24.20
C LEU A 42 -2.69 0.80 -25.41
N LYS A 43 -2.95 2.10 -25.26
CA LYS A 43 -2.72 3.11 -26.31
C LYS A 43 -2.04 4.36 -25.75
N PRO A 44 -1.19 5.06 -26.52
CA PRO A 44 -0.73 6.40 -26.15
C PRO A 44 -1.90 7.35 -25.87
N GLY A 45 -1.75 8.21 -24.87
CA GLY A 45 -2.79 9.12 -24.37
C GLY A 45 -3.76 8.51 -23.35
N GLN A 46 -3.81 7.18 -23.23
CA GLN A 46 -4.70 6.49 -22.29
C GLN A 46 -4.32 6.76 -20.83
N ARG A 47 -5.33 6.91 -19.98
CA ARG A 47 -5.18 6.95 -18.53
C ARG A 47 -5.14 5.54 -17.95
N ILE A 48 -4.20 5.30 -17.05
CA ILE A 48 -4.02 4.02 -16.35
C ILE A 48 -3.69 4.27 -14.87
N THR A 49 -3.76 3.22 -14.07
CA THR A 49 -3.07 3.17 -12.78
C THR A 49 -1.95 2.14 -12.84
N TYR A 50 -0.83 2.43 -12.20
CA TYR A 50 0.24 1.47 -11.98
C TYR A 50 0.56 1.36 -10.50
N PHE A 51 1.02 0.19 -10.07
CA PHE A 51 1.40 -0.02 -8.67
C PHE A 51 2.85 0.41 -8.43
N ASP A 52 3.06 1.27 -7.43
CA ASP A 52 4.39 1.67 -6.96
C ASP A 52 4.72 0.94 -5.65
N TRP A 53 5.73 0.08 -5.68
CA TRP A 53 6.15 -0.72 -4.52
C TRP A 53 6.77 0.13 -3.39
N SER A 54 7.33 1.30 -3.72
CA SER A 54 7.97 2.19 -2.75
C SER A 54 6.94 2.98 -1.96
N GLU A 55 5.83 3.32 -2.59
CA GLU A 55 4.68 3.99 -1.97
C GLU A 55 3.58 3.02 -1.49
N ASN A 56 3.68 1.75 -1.89
CA ASN A 56 2.72 0.67 -1.67
C ASN A 56 1.29 1.03 -2.12
N ARG A 57 1.14 1.80 -3.20
CA ARG A 57 -0.16 2.28 -3.69
C ARG A 57 -0.21 2.34 -5.21
N GLU A 58 -1.41 2.52 -5.72
CA GLU A 58 -1.63 2.83 -7.13
C GLU A 58 -1.40 4.31 -7.43
N ILE A 59 -0.69 4.58 -8.52
CA ILE A 59 -0.40 5.90 -9.05
C ILE A 59 -1.15 6.08 -10.37
N ALA A 60 -1.96 7.13 -10.46
CA ALA A 60 -2.63 7.52 -11.68
C ALA A 60 -1.62 8.14 -12.66
N ALA A 61 -1.66 7.69 -13.91
CA ALA A 61 -0.72 8.13 -14.94
C ALA A 61 -1.34 8.14 -16.33
N ARG A 62 -0.72 8.89 -17.24
CA ARG A 62 -1.05 8.89 -18.67
C ARG A 62 0.06 8.23 -19.48
N ILE A 63 -0.32 7.34 -20.39
CA ILE A 63 0.63 6.71 -21.30
C ILE A 63 1.13 7.74 -22.31
N ILE A 64 2.44 7.96 -22.34
CA ILE A 64 3.08 8.82 -23.33
C ILE A 64 3.52 8.00 -24.53
N LYS A 65 4.15 6.83 -24.29
CA LYS A 65 4.65 5.96 -25.36
C LYS A 65 4.73 4.51 -24.93
N LEU A 66 4.35 3.60 -25.83
CA LEU A 66 4.60 2.17 -25.71
C LEU A 66 5.99 1.85 -26.29
N LYS A 67 6.87 1.22 -25.51
CA LYS A 67 8.15 0.66 -25.96
C LYS A 67 8.00 -0.86 -26.10
N GLN A 68 9.09 -1.54 -26.49
CA GLN A 68 9.07 -2.99 -26.72
C GLN A 68 8.68 -3.79 -25.46
N THR A 69 9.29 -3.51 -24.30
CA THR A 69 9.03 -4.25 -23.05
C THR A 69 8.61 -3.33 -21.90
N ARG A 70 8.41 -2.03 -22.17
CA ARG A 70 8.14 -1.00 -21.16
C ARG A 70 7.16 0.05 -21.66
N LEU A 71 6.64 0.82 -20.71
CA LEU A 71 5.74 1.94 -20.90
C LEU A 71 6.43 3.22 -20.41
N LEU A 72 6.41 4.26 -21.25
CA LEU A 72 6.68 5.61 -20.78
C LEU A 72 5.36 6.24 -20.37
N VAL A 73 5.26 6.63 -19.10
CA VAL A 73 4.05 7.21 -18.51
C VAL A 73 4.38 8.53 -17.83
N GLU A 74 3.43 9.45 -17.81
CA GLU A 74 3.48 10.68 -17.02
C GLU A 74 2.61 10.49 -15.78
N ASN A 75 3.21 10.60 -14.59
CA ASN A 75 2.47 10.56 -13.34
C ASN A 75 1.57 11.81 -13.23
N GLU A 76 0.27 11.61 -12.98
CA GLU A 76 -0.68 12.73 -12.94
C GLU A 76 -0.45 13.69 -11.75
N GLY A 77 0.18 13.21 -10.67
CA GLY A 77 0.43 13.97 -9.45
C GLY A 77 1.63 14.91 -9.55
N ASP A 78 2.81 14.38 -9.88
CA ASP A 78 4.07 15.15 -9.92
C ASP A 78 4.50 15.59 -11.34
N LYS A 79 3.76 15.14 -12.37
CA LYS A 79 4.05 15.37 -13.81
C LYS A 79 5.39 14.79 -14.27
N GLN A 80 6.02 13.91 -13.51
CA GLN A 80 7.28 13.28 -13.89
C GLN A 80 7.03 12.11 -14.86
N LEU A 81 8.02 11.89 -15.74
CA LEU A 81 8.02 10.79 -16.70
C LEU A 81 8.71 9.55 -16.14
N TRP A 82 8.00 8.43 -16.14
CA TRP A 82 8.48 7.16 -15.62
C TRP A 82 8.49 6.08 -16.69
N ASN A 83 9.54 5.26 -16.70
CA ASN A 83 9.71 4.15 -17.62
C ASN A 83 9.42 2.84 -16.88
N ILE A 84 8.18 2.38 -16.88
CA ILE A 84 7.71 1.23 -16.08
C ILE A 84 7.54 -0.05 -16.92
N PRO A 85 7.69 -1.25 -16.34
CA PRO A 85 7.31 -2.49 -17.02
C PRO A 85 5.79 -2.58 -17.26
N PHE A 86 5.36 -3.33 -18.27
CA PHE A 86 3.94 -3.53 -18.56
C PHE A 86 3.16 -4.16 -17.41
N TYR A 87 3.77 -5.10 -16.67
CA TYR A 87 3.13 -5.80 -15.56
C TYR A 87 2.90 -4.92 -14.31
N TYR A 88 3.34 -3.65 -14.29
CA TYR A 88 2.97 -2.70 -13.23
C TYR A 88 1.55 -2.15 -13.42
N VAL A 89 1.00 -2.23 -14.63
CA VAL A 89 -0.31 -1.64 -14.95
C VAL A 89 -1.43 -2.52 -14.43
N ASN A 90 -2.32 -1.94 -13.63
CA ASN A 90 -3.48 -2.65 -13.12
C ASN A 90 -4.65 -2.62 -14.13
N LEU A 91 -4.53 -3.38 -15.23
CA LEU A 91 -5.57 -3.43 -16.27
C LEU A 91 -6.91 -3.99 -15.75
N ALA A 92 -6.84 -4.98 -14.86
CA ALA A 92 -8.01 -5.68 -14.34
C ALA A 92 -8.61 -5.03 -13.07
N LYS A 93 -8.10 -3.86 -12.65
CA LYS A 93 -8.51 -3.16 -11.41
C LYS A 93 -8.57 -4.11 -10.20
N ILE A 94 -7.58 -4.99 -10.10
CA ILE A 94 -7.47 -5.95 -9.00
C ILE A 94 -7.20 -5.19 -7.71
N ASP A 95 -7.90 -5.53 -6.64
CA ASP A 95 -7.62 -4.95 -5.32
C ASP A 95 -6.18 -5.27 -4.89
N THR A 96 -5.39 -4.22 -4.68
CA THR A 96 -3.97 -4.29 -4.30
C THR A 96 -3.77 -4.45 -2.79
N GLN A 97 -4.84 -4.52 -1.99
CA GLN A 97 -4.72 -4.58 -0.54
C GLN A 97 -4.39 -6.00 -0.05
N ILE A 98 -3.15 -6.21 0.40
CA ILE A 98 -2.76 -7.44 1.11
C ILE A 98 -3.20 -7.31 2.57
N ARG A 99 -4.35 -7.89 2.90
CA ARG A 99 -4.84 -7.97 4.28
C ARG A 99 -4.18 -9.16 4.98
N ILE A 100 -3.03 -8.94 5.60
CA ILE A 100 -2.41 -9.95 6.46
C ILE A 100 -3.18 -9.93 7.79
N SER A 101 -3.68 -11.10 8.21
CA SER A 101 -4.24 -11.35 9.55
C SER A 101 -3.19 -10.92 10.58
N SER A 102 -3.39 -9.78 11.24
CA SER A 102 -2.42 -9.24 12.20
C SER A 102 -2.29 -10.17 13.40
N SER A 103 -1.13 -10.79 13.57
CA SER A 103 -0.71 -11.39 14.84
C SER A 103 -0.30 -10.26 15.80
N SER A 104 -1.27 -9.88 16.63
CA SER A 104 -1.15 -9.32 17.98
C SER A 104 -0.42 -7.99 18.25
N PHE A 105 0.56 -7.52 17.48
CA PHE A 105 1.28 -6.26 17.79
C PHE A 105 1.89 -5.58 16.56
N GLY A 106 1.40 -4.37 16.24
CA GLY A 106 1.99 -3.46 15.26
C GLY A 106 1.58 -3.70 13.79
N LEU A 107 1.95 -2.76 12.91
CA LEU A 107 1.66 -2.83 11.47
C LEU A 107 2.90 -3.26 10.69
N ASP A 108 2.75 -4.08 9.65
CA ASP A 108 3.83 -4.40 8.71
C ASP A 108 3.92 -3.38 7.56
N LYS A 109 5.09 -3.28 6.92
CA LYS A 109 5.29 -2.44 5.73
C LYS A 109 4.27 -2.75 4.63
N ASN A 110 3.94 -4.02 4.41
CA ASN A 110 3.01 -4.41 3.35
C ASN A 110 1.57 -3.97 3.62
N GLN A 111 1.22 -3.67 4.88
CA GLN A 111 -0.10 -3.23 5.30
C GLN A 111 -0.28 -1.69 5.21
N LEU A 112 0.81 -0.93 5.07
CA LEU A 112 0.80 0.53 5.07
C LEU A 112 1.12 1.13 3.70
N ARG A 113 0.46 2.24 3.38
CA ARG A 113 0.65 3.00 2.15
C ARG A 113 1.03 4.45 2.44
N ILE A 114 1.71 5.10 1.49
CA ILE A 114 1.90 6.54 1.59
C ILE A 114 0.53 7.23 1.51
N GLY A 115 0.26 8.07 2.50
CA GLY A 115 -0.98 8.78 2.66
C GLY A 115 -1.94 8.22 3.71
N ASP A 116 -1.69 7.02 4.23
CA ASP A 116 -2.50 6.44 5.31
C ASP A 116 -2.40 7.28 6.58
N ARG A 117 -3.49 7.33 7.36
CA ARG A 117 -3.50 7.88 8.71
C ARG A 117 -3.20 6.78 9.72
N VAL A 118 -2.22 7.04 10.58
CA VAL A 118 -1.76 6.10 11.61
C VAL A 118 -1.60 6.81 12.94
N GLY A 119 -1.78 6.04 14.02
CA GLY A 119 -1.51 6.48 15.38
C GLY A 119 -0.30 5.76 15.96
N PHE A 120 0.36 6.40 16.91
CA PHE A 120 1.41 5.81 17.74
C PHE A 120 1.49 6.51 19.09
N VAL A 121 2.03 5.82 20.08
CA VAL A 121 2.26 6.37 21.42
C VAL A 121 3.69 6.93 21.51
N ASP A 122 3.85 8.16 21.99
CA ASP A 122 5.17 8.76 22.22
C ASP A 122 5.81 8.27 23.53
N GLN A 123 7.02 8.76 23.84
CA GLN A 123 7.71 8.40 25.09
C GLN A 123 7.03 8.93 26.35
N GLN A 124 6.16 9.93 26.22
CA GLN A 124 5.38 10.54 27.30
C GLN A 124 4.01 9.88 27.46
N ASN A 125 3.77 8.80 26.72
CA ASN A 125 2.52 8.04 26.70
C ASN A 125 1.32 8.82 26.13
N ASN A 126 1.58 9.78 25.22
CA ASN A 126 0.55 10.49 24.47
C ASN A 126 0.28 9.81 23.14
N ASP A 127 -1.00 9.72 22.76
CA ASP A 127 -1.41 9.29 21.43
C ASP A 127 -1.18 10.40 20.42
N LEU A 128 -0.29 10.14 19.46
CA LEU A 128 -0.01 11.02 18.34
C LEU A 128 -0.56 10.43 17.04
N TYR A 129 -1.13 11.29 16.21
CA TYR A 129 -1.74 10.92 14.94
C TYR A 129 -1.11 11.70 13.80
N GLY A 130 -0.92 11.02 12.67
CA GLY A 130 -0.38 11.70 11.50
C GLY A 130 -0.53 10.88 10.23
N LYS A 131 -0.05 11.49 9.14
CA LYS A 131 -0.09 10.92 7.81
C LYS A 131 1.25 10.31 7.42
N VAL A 132 1.23 9.12 6.84
CA VAL A 132 2.43 8.47 6.32
C VAL A 132 2.94 9.24 5.09
N ILE A 133 4.19 9.70 5.15
CA ILE A 133 4.84 10.39 4.02
C ILE A 133 6.02 9.61 3.43
N ARG A 134 6.51 8.56 4.12
CA ARG A 134 7.59 7.71 3.62
C ARG A 134 7.59 6.34 4.29
N LEU A 135 7.70 5.28 3.50
CA LEU A 135 7.92 3.92 3.98
C LEU A 135 9.41 3.56 3.88
N ASN A 136 10.05 3.23 5.02
CA ASN A 136 11.43 2.73 5.04
C ASN A 136 11.44 1.24 5.37
N GLN A 137 12.62 0.61 5.38
CA GLN A 137 12.73 -0.84 5.65
C GLN A 137 12.25 -1.22 7.06
N LYS A 138 12.58 -0.41 8.09
CA LYS A 138 12.26 -0.72 9.51
C LYS A 138 11.31 0.30 10.17
N THR A 139 11.08 1.43 9.53
CA THR A 139 10.32 2.54 10.11
C THR A 139 9.47 3.26 9.07
N VAL A 140 8.49 3.99 9.53
CA VAL A 140 7.67 4.91 8.74
C VAL A 140 8.00 6.34 9.14
N THR A 141 8.03 7.25 8.17
CA THR A 141 8.05 8.68 8.45
C THR A 141 6.63 9.21 8.40
N ILE A 142 6.19 9.80 9.51
CA ILE A 142 4.86 10.31 9.74
C ILE A 142 4.96 11.83 9.88
N VAL A 143 4.03 12.56 9.28
CA VAL A 143 3.87 14.00 9.51
C VAL A 143 2.60 14.24 10.32
N LEU A 144 2.72 14.98 11.42
CA LEU A 144 1.60 15.42 12.25
C LEU A 144 0.96 16.68 11.63
N GLU A 145 -0.16 17.13 12.18
CA GLU A 145 -0.88 18.32 11.71
C GLU A 145 -0.04 19.60 11.85
N ASP A 146 0.79 19.69 12.89
CA ASP A 146 1.74 20.77 13.14
C ASP A 146 2.97 20.77 12.20
N LYS A 147 2.98 19.87 11.20
CA LYS A 147 4.07 19.62 10.24
C LYS A 147 5.33 19.00 10.85
N THR A 148 5.30 18.60 12.12
CA THR A 148 6.40 17.87 12.76
C THR A 148 6.53 16.49 12.15
N LYS A 149 7.77 16.04 11.92
CA LYS A 149 8.07 14.74 11.30
C LYS A 149 8.61 13.77 12.34
N TRP A 150 7.99 12.60 12.42
CA TRP A 150 8.40 11.52 13.30
C TRP A 150 8.85 10.31 12.51
N ARG A 151 9.86 9.60 13.02
CA ARG A 151 10.30 8.31 12.45
C ARG A 151 9.98 7.21 13.45
N VAL A 152 8.98 6.41 13.12
CA VAL A 152 8.40 5.44 14.07
C VAL A 152 8.56 4.01 13.54
N PRO A 153 9.04 3.05 14.35
CA PRO A 153 9.05 1.64 14.00
C PRO A 153 7.64 1.11 13.72
N TYR A 154 7.53 0.27 12.69
CA TYR A 154 6.31 -0.43 12.26
C TYR A 154 5.52 -1.07 13.43
N ARG A 155 6.23 -1.72 14.35
CA ARG A 155 5.66 -2.39 15.53
C ARG A 155 4.91 -1.48 16.52
N LEU A 156 5.15 -0.16 16.49
CA LEU A 156 4.53 0.81 17.40
C LEU A 156 3.33 1.52 16.78
N LEU A 157 3.02 1.22 15.52
CA LEU A 157 1.92 1.84 14.80
C LEU A 157 0.63 1.06 15.00
N PHE A 158 -0.49 1.78 15.00
CA PHE A 158 -1.82 1.22 14.86
C PHE A 158 -2.60 1.99 13.79
N LEU A 159 -3.49 1.29 13.08
CA LEU A 159 -4.33 1.91 12.04
C LEU A 159 -5.41 2.75 12.69
N VAL A 160 -5.58 3.98 12.20
CA VAL A 160 -6.73 4.82 12.55
C VAL A 160 -7.78 4.61 11.48
N ILE A 161 -8.84 3.88 11.83
CA ILE A 161 -10.05 3.86 11.02
C ILE A 161 -10.78 5.14 11.37
N GLU A 162 -10.98 6.05 10.42
CA GLU A 162 -12.01 7.07 10.57
C GLU A 162 -13.34 6.32 10.69
N GLY A 163 -13.77 6.07 11.92
CA GLY A 163 -15.17 5.85 12.17
C GLY A 163 -15.87 7.09 11.65
N ASP A 164 -16.77 6.92 10.70
CA ASP A 164 -17.79 7.92 10.40
C ASP A 164 -18.30 8.38 11.77
N ARG A 165 -17.92 9.58 12.19
CA ARG A 165 -18.53 10.28 13.30
C ARG A 165 -19.91 10.68 12.76
N LYS A 166 -20.79 9.70 12.52
CA LYS A 166 -22.21 9.94 12.67
C LYS A 166 -22.31 10.41 14.10
N ASP A 167 -22.73 11.66 14.25
CA ASP A 167 -23.08 12.27 15.52
C ASP A 167 -23.74 11.20 16.41
N ALA A 168 -22.93 10.61 17.30
CA ALA A 168 -23.44 9.80 18.37
C ALA A 168 -24.01 10.84 19.30
N GLY A 169 -25.26 11.20 19.02
CA GLY A 169 -26.13 11.93 19.92
C GLY A 169 -25.86 11.39 21.31
N ILE A 170 -25.54 12.32 22.19
CA ILE A 170 -25.48 12.18 23.63
C ILE A 170 -26.53 11.14 24.02
N ILE A 171 -26.12 9.93 24.40
CA ILE A 171 -27.04 9.01 25.06
C ILE A 171 -27.10 9.51 26.51
N GLU A 172 -27.88 10.55 26.74
CA GLU A 172 -28.42 10.83 28.07
C GLU A 172 -29.34 9.66 28.41
N GLY A 173 -28.85 8.75 29.25
CA GLY A 173 -29.60 7.60 29.73
C GLY A 173 -29.47 7.51 31.24
N GLU A 174 -30.57 7.78 31.95
CA GLU A 174 -30.64 7.68 33.41
C GLU A 174 -30.76 6.21 33.83
N VAL A 175 -29.98 5.80 34.85
CA VAL A 175 -30.01 4.43 35.39
C VAL A 175 -31.24 4.27 36.30
N LEU A 176 -32.25 3.55 35.83
CA LEU A 176 -33.37 3.14 36.68
C LEU A 176 -32.93 2.01 37.62
N LYS A 177 -32.87 2.29 38.93
CA LYS A 177 -32.74 1.26 39.97
C LYS A 177 -34.04 0.48 40.08
N ARG A 178 -33.97 -0.84 39.89
CA ARG A 178 -35.08 -1.76 40.17
C ARG A 178 -35.24 -1.93 41.69
N LYS A 179 -36.46 -1.75 42.18
CA LYS A 179 -36.89 -2.17 43.53
C LYS A 179 -37.01 -3.69 43.60
#